data_AF-A0A3P6TBW5-F1
#
_entry.id   AF-A0A3P6TBW5-F1
#
_cell.length_a   1.000
_cell.length_b   1.000
_cell.length_c   1.000
_cell.angle_alpha   90.00
_cell.angle_beta   90.00
_cell.angle_gamma   90.00
#
_symmetry.space_group_name_H-M   'P 1'
#
loop_
_entity.id
_entity.type
_entity.pdbx_description
1 polymer ?
#
loop_
_entity_poly.entity_id
_entity_poly.type
_entity_poly.pdbx_seq_one_letter_code
_entity_poly.pdbx_strand_id
1 'polypeptide(L)'
;MRSLTQYLLISVILWISQTTDTVLFRKKSELLMNDVPCYICAAKWKLQNGSQRVAIEQANFSEDDDKCEAAVVREVEDALKMMQPESWQNTAINGSALKQDTEKFLNGNENPLSMEQFWKKLTILTSRWEKYRMQQDFNKWTALRHWLRLPALRYRLQVLEKDLKSERQSRRLRRLLHRVQQVQYILQTIRKKLQDTYAAFHLEGKSPYSEAILQKRFAAALNHKMLQSRRRYFPSKQKLSSSYKSRNFKCGHLH
;
A
#
# COMPACT_ATOMS: atom_id res chain seq x y z
N MET A 1 -21.35 15.03 62.48
CA MET A 1 -21.85 15.64 61.22
C MET A 1 -20.70 15.68 60.22
N ARG A 2 -20.63 14.72 59.28
CA ARG A 2 -19.62 14.75 58.20
C ARG A 2 -20.08 15.78 57.17
N SER A 3 -19.24 16.74 56.85
CA SER A 3 -19.63 17.93 56.08
C SER A 3 -19.96 17.56 54.64
N LEU A 4 -20.98 18.23 54.09
CA LEU A 4 -21.41 18.14 52.68
C LEU A 4 -20.23 18.26 51.69
N THR A 5 -19.18 18.98 52.08
CA THR A 5 -17.96 19.18 51.30
C THR A 5 -17.16 17.88 51.07
N GLN A 6 -17.20 16.91 51.99
CA GLN A 6 -16.52 15.61 51.81
C GLN A 6 -17.20 14.75 50.75
N TYR A 7 -18.54 14.79 50.67
CA TYR A 7 -19.29 14.05 49.65
C TYR A 7 -19.11 14.62 48.25
N LEU A 8 -19.02 15.95 48.12
CA LEU A 8 -18.75 16.61 46.85
C LEU A 8 -17.36 16.30 46.31
N LEU A 9 -16.34 16.25 47.18
CA LEU A 9 -14.99 15.88 46.76
C LEU A 9 -14.91 14.43 46.26
N ILE A 10 -15.57 13.49 46.95
CA ILE A 10 -15.59 12.09 46.55
C ILE A 10 -16.34 11.90 45.22
N SER A 11 -17.44 12.62 44.98
CA SER A 11 -18.18 12.51 43.73
C SER A 11 -17.37 13.04 42.53
N VAL A 12 -16.64 14.15 42.70
CA VAL A 12 -15.76 14.70 41.66
C VAL A 12 -14.60 13.76 41.36
N ILE A 13 -13.98 13.15 42.37
CA ILE A 13 -12.89 12.17 42.18
C ILE A 13 -13.39 10.93 41.44
N LEU A 14 -14.59 10.43 41.76
CA LEU A 14 -15.21 9.30 41.05
C LEU A 14 -15.56 9.65 39.60
N TRP A 15 -16.01 10.88 39.34
CA TRP A 15 -16.31 11.35 37.99
C TRP A 15 -15.06 11.51 37.12
N ILE A 16 -13.98 12.05 37.70
CA ILE A 16 -12.68 12.13 37.02
C ILE A 16 -12.13 10.73 36.76
N SER A 17 -12.30 9.79 37.69
CA SER A 17 -11.84 8.40 37.51
C SER A 17 -12.59 7.67 36.39
N GLN A 18 -13.91 7.82 36.30
CA GLN A 18 -14.71 7.24 35.20
C GLN A 18 -14.38 7.85 33.82
N THR A 19 -14.07 9.14 33.77
CA THR A 19 -13.67 9.79 32.51
C THR A 19 -12.23 9.40 32.11
N THR A 20 -11.32 9.22 33.07
CA THR A 20 -9.98 8.70 32.76
C THR A 20 -10.01 7.25 32.30
N ASP A 21 -10.83 6.39 32.92
CA ASP A 21 -10.92 4.98 32.52
C ASP A 21 -11.49 4.82 31.11
N THR A 22 -12.51 5.59 30.75
CA THR A 22 -13.07 5.56 29.38
C THR A 22 -12.07 6.04 28.32
N VAL A 23 -11.23 7.04 28.65
CA VAL A 23 -10.15 7.50 27.76
C VAL A 23 -9.00 6.48 27.70
N LEU A 24 -8.65 5.84 28.82
CA LEU A 24 -7.59 4.84 28.88
C LEU A 24 -7.98 3.53 28.19
N PHE A 25 -9.24 3.08 28.31
CA PHE A 25 -9.76 1.92 27.58
C PHE A 25 -9.86 2.18 26.08
N ARG A 26 -10.17 3.42 25.66
CA ARG A 26 -10.12 3.81 24.25
C ARG A 26 -8.69 3.73 23.69
N LYS A 27 -7.69 4.10 24.50
CA LYS A 27 -6.26 4.00 24.15
C LYS A 27 -5.75 2.56 24.18
N LYS A 28 -6.16 1.76 25.16
CA LYS A 28 -5.72 0.36 25.35
C LYS A 28 -6.32 -0.60 24.31
N SER A 29 -7.54 -0.34 23.84
CA SER A 29 -8.16 -1.12 22.75
C SER A 29 -7.63 -0.75 21.34
N GLU A 30 -6.89 0.34 21.21
CA GLU A 30 -6.12 0.66 20.00
C GLU A 30 -4.67 0.13 20.03
N LEU A 31 -4.14 -0.21 21.21
CA LEU A 31 -2.74 -0.63 21.43
C LEU A 31 -2.50 -2.14 21.38
N LEU A 32 -3.54 -2.97 21.33
CA LEU A 32 -3.44 -4.43 21.26
C LEU A 32 -3.51 -4.93 19.81
N MET A 33 -2.60 -4.46 18.95
CA MET A 33 -2.34 -5.05 17.63
C MET A 33 -0.84 -4.91 17.30
N ASN A 34 -0.08 -5.93 17.70
CA ASN A 34 1.17 -6.48 17.15
C ASN A 34 2.27 -5.53 16.63
N ASP A 35 3.52 -5.87 16.96
CA ASP A 35 4.82 -5.23 16.60
C ASP A 35 5.14 -5.09 15.09
N VAL A 36 4.14 -5.07 14.21
CA VAL A 36 4.27 -4.86 12.76
C VAL A 36 4.04 -3.37 12.43
N PRO A 37 4.92 -2.72 11.65
CA PRO A 37 4.76 -1.32 11.31
C PRO A 37 3.44 -1.06 10.56
N CYS A 38 2.54 -0.29 11.16
CA CYS A 38 1.30 0.14 10.52
C CYS A 38 1.56 1.30 9.54
N TYR A 39 1.95 0.99 8.31
CA TYR A 39 2.24 1.98 7.26
C TYR A 39 1.05 2.93 7.00
N ILE A 40 -0.18 2.38 7.02
CA ILE A 40 -1.40 3.16 6.80
C ILE A 40 -1.70 4.10 8.00
N CYS A 41 -1.33 3.71 9.22
CA CYS A 41 -1.45 4.57 10.41
C CYS A 41 -0.48 5.76 10.32
N ALA A 42 0.76 5.51 9.91
CA ALA A 42 1.74 6.57 9.68
C ALA A 42 1.28 7.53 8.57
N ALA A 43 0.68 7.01 7.50
CA ALA A 43 0.11 7.82 6.42
C ALA A 43 -1.07 8.69 6.90
N LYS A 44 -1.98 8.12 7.71
CA LYS A 44 -3.06 8.87 8.36
C LYS A 44 -2.51 10.00 9.23
N TRP A 45 -1.52 9.73 10.07
CA TRP A 45 -0.91 10.74 10.93
C TRP A 45 -0.28 11.88 10.13
N LYS A 46 0.44 11.55 9.05
CA LYS A 46 1.00 12.57 8.12
C LYS A 46 -0.08 13.42 7.46
N LEU A 47 -1.21 12.84 7.07
CA LEU A 47 -2.34 13.60 6.50
C LEU A 47 -2.98 14.54 7.53
N GLN A 48 -3.12 14.10 8.78
CA GLN A 48 -3.74 14.91 9.84
C GLN A 48 -2.88 16.10 10.26
N ASN A 49 -1.55 15.94 10.22
CA ASN A 49 -0.59 16.94 10.66
C ASN A 49 0.05 17.75 9.51
N GLY A 50 -0.27 17.41 8.25
CA GLY A 50 0.20 18.15 7.09
C GLY A 50 -0.61 19.42 6.83
N SER A 51 -0.03 20.36 6.09
CA SER A 51 -0.71 21.57 5.58
C SER A 51 -1.85 21.25 4.61
N GLN A 52 -1.84 20.05 4.02
CA GLN A 52 -2.82 19.57 3.06
C GLN A 52 -3.87 18.73 3.79
N ARG A 53 -4.78 19.40 4.52
CA ARG A 53 -5.99 18.75 5.05
C ARG A 53 -6.87 18.37 3.85
N VAL A 54 -6.79 17.12 3.40
CA VAL A 54 -7.80 16.57 2.51
C VAL A 54 -9.10 16.58 3.29
N ALA A 55 -10.12 17.28 2.79
CA ALA A 55 -11.48 17.17 3.30
C ALA A 55 -11.88 15.69 3.16
N ILE A 56 -11.71 14.95 4.26
CA ILE A 56 -12.23 13.60 4.34
C ILE A 56 -13.73 13.84 4.27
N GLU A 57 -14.37 13.44 3.17
CA GLU A 57 -15.79 13.12 3.19
C GLU A 57 -15.97 12.08 4.30
N GLN A 58 -16.15 12.58 5.53
CA GLN A 58 -17.03 11.95 6.48
C GLN A 58 -18.26 11.65 5.65
N ALA A 59 -18.50 10.37 5.42
CA ALA A 59 -19.70 9.96 4.75
C ALA A 59 -20.82 10.68 5.50
N ASN A 60 -21.52 11.59 4.80
CA ASN A 60 -22.68 12.33 5.27
C ASN A 60 -23.78 11.29 5.51
N PHE A 61 -23.59 10.47 6.52
CA PHE A 61 -24.62 9.66 7.09
C PHE A 61 -25.43 10.66 7.89
N SER A 62 -26.62 11.01 7.39
CA SER A 62 -27.50 11.94 8.08
C SER A 62 -27.63 11.51 9.54
N GLU A 63 -27.33 12.44 10.45
CA GLU A 63 -27.70 12.37 11.86
C GLU A 63 -29.21 12.60 11.97
N ASP A 64 -30.00 11.84 11.21
CA ASP A 64 -31.45 11.78 11.39
C ASP A 64 -31.69 10.80 12.53
N ASP A 65 -31.97 11.36 13.71
CA ASP A 65 -32.42 10.62 14.90
C ASP A 65 -33.68 9.76 14.62
N ASP A 66 -34.38 10.01 13.51
CA ASP A 66 -35.58 9.29 13.09
C ASP A 66 -35.32 7.99 12.29
N LYS A 67 -34.06 7.66 11.97
CA LYS A 67 -33.76 6.41 11.25
C LYS A 67 -33.86 5.20 12.16
N CYS A 68 -34.71 4.24 11.77
CA CYS A 68 -34.75 2.92 12.41
C CYS A 68 -33.35 2.29 12.46
N GLU A 69 -32.98 1.75 13.62
CA GLU A 69 -31.66 1.16 13.92
C GLU A 69 -31.29 0.06 12.92
N ALA A 70 -32.29 -0.72 12.48
CA ALA A 70 -32.10 -1.75 11.46
C ALA A 70 -31.72 -1.18 10.07
N ALA A 71 -32.13 0.04 9.75
CA ALA A 71 -31.68 0.75 8.55
C ALA A 71 -30.22 1.18 8.71
N VAL A 72 -29.84 1.73 9.88
CA VAL A 72 -28.46 2.12 10.15
C VAL A 72 -27.49 0.94 10.07
N VAL A 73 -27.86 -0.22 10.63
CA VAL A 73 -27.05 -1.45 10.52
C VAL A 73 -26.85 -1.85 9.05
N ARG A 74 -27.89 -1.77 8.21
CA ARG A 74 -27.79 -2.04 6.77
C ARG A 74 -26.90 -1.04 6.04
N GLU A 75 -27.05 0.25 6.30
CA GLU A 75 -26.18 1.29 5.72
C GLU A 75 -24.70 1.03 6.02
N VAL A 76 -24.39 0.64 7.26
CA VAL A 76 -23.01 0.30 7.65
C VAL A 76 -22.55 -0.98 6.97
N GLU A 77 -23.38 -2.02 6.92
CA GLU A 77 -23.07 -3.26 6.19
C GLU A 77 -22.74 -2.98 4.71
N ASP A 78 -23.56 -2.18 4.04
CA ASP A 78 -23.39 -1.87 2.62
C ASP A 78 -22.16 -0.98 2.38
N ALA A 79 -21.92 0.00 3.24
CA ALA A 79 -20.67 0.77 3.21
C ALA A 79 -19.45 -0.14 3.35
N LEU A 80 -19.48 -1.09 4.31
CA LEU A 80 -18.41 -2.04 4.51
C LEU A 80 -18.21 -2.97 3.31
N LYS A 81 -19.27 -3.43 2.64
CA LYS A 81 -19.15 -4.20 1.38
C LYS A 81 -18.39 -3.41 0.31
N MET A 82 -18.72 -2.13 0.11
CA MET A 82 -18.06 -1.27 -0.87
C MET A 82 -16.61 -0.92 -0.51
N MET A 83 -16.22 -1.11 0.75
CA MET A 83 -14.85 -0.86 1.23
C MET A 83 -13.91 -2.06 1.02
N GLN A 84 -14.44 -3.23 0.67
CA GLN A 84 -13.61 -4.42 0.41
C GLN A 84 -12.69 -4.19 -0.79
N PRO A 85 -11.39 -4.55 -0.71
CA PRO A 85 -10.45 -4.37 -1.82
C PRO A 85 -10.96 -4.95 -3.14
N GLU A 86 -11.65 -6.08 -3.08
CA GLU A 86 -12.23 -6.75 -4.24
C GLU A 86 -13.25 -5.87 -5.01
N SER A 87 -13.83 -4.85 -4.38
CA SER A 87 -14.82 -3.96 -4.99
C SER A 87 -14.24 -2.75 -5.71
N TRP A 88 -12.98 -2.39 -5.46
CA TRP A 88 -12.39 -1.15 -5.99
C TRP A 88 -10.94 -1.29 -6.46
N GLN A 89 -10.24 -2.35 -6.09
CA GLN A 89 -8.82 -2.52 -6.42
C GLN A 89 -8.66 -2.68 -7.93
N ASN A 90 -7.87 -1.79 -8.52
CA ASN A 90 -7.51 -1.84 -9.93
C ASN A 90 -6.38 -2.85 -10.13
N THR A 91 -6.65 -3.90 -10.91
CA THR A 91 -5.72 -4.98 -11.26
C THR A 91 -5.46 -5.09 -12.77
N ALA A 92 -5.75 -4.03 -13.53
CA ALA A 92 -5.65 -4.01 -14.99
C ALA A 92 -4.26 -4.41 -15.51
N ILE A 93 -3.19 -3.95 -14.85
CA ILE A 93 -1.82 -4.38 -15.12
C ILE A 93 -1.36 -5.33 -14.02
N ASN A 94 -0.98 -6.54 -14.43
CA ASN A 94 -0.37 -7.52 -13.55
C ASN A 94 1.11 -7.18 -13.30
N GLY A 95 1.41 -6.76 -12.07
CA GLY A 95 2.75 -6.37 -11.64
C GLY A 95 3.79 -7.49 -11.71
N SER A 96 3.42 -8.75 -11.40
CA SER A 96 4.39 -9.86 -11.46
C SER A 96 4.78 -10.18 -12.90
N ALA A 97 3.81 -10.17 -13.81
CA ALA A 97 4.06 -10.32 -15.25
C ALA A 97 4.92 -9.17 -15.78
N LEU A 98 4.63 -7.93 -15.42
CA LEU A 98 5.41 -6.76 -15.85
C LEU A 98 6.87 -6.82 -15.35
N LYS A 99 7.10 -7.28 -14.12
CA LYS A 99 8.46 -7.52 -13.58
C LYS A 99 9.19 -8.59 -14.39
N GLN A 100 8.54 -9.72 -14.67
CA GLN A 100 9.14 -10.78 -15.49
C GLN A 100 9.45 -10.30 -16.91
N ASP A 101 8.53 -9.56 -17.56
CA ASP A 101 8.74 -8.95 -18.87
C ASP A 101 9.96 -8.00 -18.85
N THR A 102 10.10 -7.23 -17.78
CA THR A 102 11.22 -6.29 -17.58
C THR A 102 12.55 -7.02 -17.45
N GLU A 103 12.61 -8.07 -16.62
CA GLU A 103 13.84 -8.85 -16.46
C GLU A 103 14.20 -9.58 -17.76
N LYS A 104 13.22 -10.13 -18.48
CA LYS A 104 13.45 -10.72 -19.81
C LYS A 104 13.97 -9.70 -20.81
N PHE A 105 13.46 -8.47 -20.79
CA PHE A 105 13.93 -7.40 -21.67
C PHE A 105 15.36 -6.95 -21.34
N LEU A 106 15.68 -6.80 -20.05
CA LEU A 106 16.99 -6.33 -19.60
C LEU A 106 18.09 -7.40 -19.71
N ASN A 107 17.74 -8.66 -19.41
CA ASN A 107 18.68 -9.80 -19.42
C ASN A 107 18.69 -10.54 -20.76
N GLY A 108 17.74 -10.24 -21.66
CA GLY A 108 17.59 -10.86 -22.97
C GLY A 108 18.78 -10.57 -23.89
N ASN A 109 19.77 -11.47 -23.85
CA ASN A 109 20.87 -11.53 -24.80
C ASN A 109 20.56 -12.41 -26.03
N GLU A 110 19.43 -13.13 -26.02
CA GLU A 110 19.15 -14.23 -26.96
C GLU A 110 18.86 -13.77 -28.39
N ASN A 111 18.44 -12.52 -28.61
CA ASN A 111 18.30 -11.94 -29.95
C ASN A 111 18.87 -10.51 -29.95
N PRO A 112 19.93 -10.22 -30.73
CA PRO A 112 20.48 -8.88 -30.80
C PRO A 112 19.48 -7.95 -31.51
N LEU A 113 18.62 -7.29 -30.73
CA LEU A 113 17.75 -6.21 -31.21
C LEU A 113 18.61 -5.10 -31.82
N SER A 114 18.12 -4.50 -32.91
CA SER A 114 18.68 -3.23 -33.39
C SER A 114 18.48 -2.13 -32.34
N MET A 115 19.27 -1.05 -32.39
CA MET A 115 19.10 0.07 -31.46
C MET A 115 17.69 0.67 -31.55
N GLU A 116 17.12 0.79 -32.75
CA GLU A 116 15.76 1.29 -32.96
C GLU A 116 14.71 0.39 -32.31
N GLN A 117 14.83 -0.94 -32.49
CA GLN A 117 13.93 -1.90 -31.85
C GLN A 117 14.06 -1.90 -30.32
N PHE A 118 15.29 -1.73 -29.81
CA PHE A 118 15.54 -1.60 -28.37
C PHE A 118 14.85 -0.35 -27.81
N TRP A 119 15.02 0.81 -28.46
CA TRP A 119 14.34 2.05 -28.08
C TRP A 119 12.82 1.91 -28.10
N LYS A 120 12.26 1.36 -29.18
CA LYS A 120 10.81 1.16 -29.30
C LYS A 120 10.26 0.29 -28.17
N LYS A 121 10.94 -0.83 -27.85
CA LYS A 121 10.55 -1.71 -26.73
C LYS A 121 10.71 -1.03 -25.38
N LEU A 122 11.78 -0.26 -25.18
CA LEU A 122 12.04 0.48 -23.94
C LEU A 122 10.95 1.53 -23.69
N THR A 123 10.54 2.28 -24.72
CA THR A 123 9.46 3.28 -24.62
C THR A 123 8.14 2.63 -24.25
N ILE A 124 7.79 1.50 -24.89
CA ILE A 124 6.57 0.74 -24.56
C ILE A 124 6.62 0.25 -23.10
N LEU A 125 7.75 -0.31 -22.67
CA LEU A 125 7.93 -0.82 -21.32
C LEU A 125 7.83 0.31 -20.28
N THR A 126 8.44 1.47 -20.55
CA THR A 126 8.37 2.66 -19.69
C THR A 126 6.93 3.13 -19.54
N SER A 127 6.18 3.24 -20.64
CA SER A 127 4.76 3.61 -20.59
C SER A 127 3.90 2.60 -19.80
N ARG A 128 4.18 1.29 -19.91
CA ARG A 128 3.49 0.27 -19.09
C ARG A 128 3.78 0.45 -17.59
N TRP A 129 5.04 0.75 -17.24
CA TRP A 129 5.41 1.02 -15.84
C TRP A 129 4.78 2.29 -15.29
N GLU A 130 4.70 3.36 -16.07
CA GLU A 130 3.97 4.58 -15.68
C GLU A 130 2.50 4.31 -15.37
N LYS A 131 1.81 3.58 -16.26
CA LYS A 131 0.42 3.15 -16.03
C LYS A 131 0.27 2.28 -14.78
N TYR A 132 1.21 1.36 -14.58
CA TYR A 132 1.21 0.50 -13.39
C TYR A 132 1.41 1.31 -12.10
N ARG A 133 2.27 2.33 -12.11
CA ARG A 133 2.43 3.23 -10.95
C ARG A 133 1.17 4.02 -10.64
N MET A 134 0.50 4.57 -11.66
CA MET A 134 -0.80 5.23 -11.47
C MET A 134 -1.83 4.28 -10.85
N GLN A 135 -1.86 3.02 -11.28
CA GLN A 135 -2.70 1.97 -10.68
C GLN A 135 -2.33 1.69 -9.21
N GLN A 136 -1.04 1.59 -8.87
CA GLN A 136 -0.58 1.40 -7.49
C GLN A 136 -0.95 2.58 -6.59
N ASP A 137 -0.74 3.82 -7.06
CA ASP A 137 -1.06 5.03 -6.32
C ASP A 137 -2.56 5.16 -6.10
N PHE A 138 -3.37 4.88 -7.12
CA PHE A 138 -4.82 4.78 -6.99
C PHE A 138 -5.21 3.78 -5.90
N ASN A 139 -4.70 2.55 -5.96
CA ASN A 139 -5.05 1.51 -4.98
C ASN A 139 -4.63 1.88 -3.56
N LYS A 140 -3.42 2.40 -3.40
CA LYS A 140 -2.86 2.85 -2.12
C LYS A 140 -3.67 4.02 -1.54
N TRP A 141 -4.06 4.98 -2.37
CA TRP A 141 -4.85 6.13 -1.93
C TRP A 141 -6.29 5.73 -1.57
N THR A 142 -6.92 4.87 -2.37
CA THR A 142 -8.26 4.35 -2.10
C THR A 142 -8.29 3.52 -0.81
N ALA A 143 -7.29 2.68 -0.55
CA ALA A 143 -7.14 1.97 0.73
C ALA A 143 -7.10 2.95 1.92
N LEU A 144 -6.33 4.03 1.80
CA LEU A 144 -6.23 5.07 2.84
C LEU A 144 -7.55 5.82 3.02
N ARG A 145 -8.25 6.18 1.94
CA ARG A 145 -9.56 6.84 2.01
C ARG A 145 -10.58 5.97 2.75
N HIS A 146 -10.66 4.68 2.44
CA HIS A 146 -11.54 3.75 3.16
C HIS A 146 -11.11 3.59 4.63
N TRP A 147 -9.81 3.47 4.91
CA TRP A 147 -9.30 3.39 6.27
C TRP A 147 -9.72 4.58 7.14
N LEU A 148 -9.71 5.79 6.58
CA LEU A 148 -10.13 7.01 7.27
C LEU A 148 -11.63 7.05 7.60
N ARG A 149 -12.46 6.27 6.90
CA ARG A 149 -13.92 6.16 7.16
C ARG A 149 -14.26 5.17 8.27
N LEU A 150 -13.39 4.18 8.53
CA LEU A 150 -13.64 3.13 9.54
C LEU A 150 -13.99 3.66 10.94
N PRO A 151 -13.32 4.70 11.48
CA PRO A 151 -13.64 5.21 12.82
C PRO A 151 -15.09 5.70 12.95
N ALA A 152 -15.63 6.35 11.91
CA ALA A 152 -17.01 6.85 11.93
C ALA A 152 -18.02 5.69 11.94
N LEU A 153 -17.80 4.67 11.10
CA LEU A 153 -18.64 3.47 11.07
C LEU A 153 -18.58 2.70 12.41
N ARG A 154 -17.38 2.58 12.99
CA ARG A 154 -17.19 1.93 14.29
C ARG A 154 -17.95 2.67 15.39
N TYR A 155 -17.87 4.00 15.41
CA TYR A 155 -18.57 4.82 16.39
C TYR A 155 -20.09 4.62 16.31
N ARG A 156 -20.69 4.66 15.11
CA ARG A 156 -22.13 4.42 14.93
C ARG A 156 -22.56 3.05 15.46
N LEU A 157 -21.80 1.99 15.17
CA LEU A 157 -22.09 0.65 15.70
C LEU A 157 -21.96 0.59 17.23
N GLN A 158 -21.03 1.33 17.83
CA GLN A 158 -20.85 1.38 19.28
C GLN A 158 -21.98 2.10 20.00
N VAL A 159 -22.48 3.21 19.43
CA VAL A 159 -23.66 3.92 19.93
C VAL A 159 -24.89 3.01 19.87
N LEU A 160 -25.17 2.42 18.71
CA LEU A 160 -26.26 1.47 18.54
C LEU A 160 -26.18 0.28 19.50
N GLU A 161 -24.98 -0.30 19.68
CA GLU A 161 -24.80 -1.41 20.60
C GLU A 161 -25.12 -1.02 22.05
N LYS A 162 -24.75 0.20 22.46
CA LYS A 162 -25.05 0.73 23.79
C LYS A 162 -26.56 0.89 23.98
N ASP A 163 -27.24 1.50 23.01
CA ASP A 163 -28.68 1.78 23.09
C ASP A 163 -29.50 0.48 23.15
N LEU A 164 -29.15 -0.49 22.29
CA LEU A 164 -29.78 -1.83 22.26
C LEU A 164 -29.55 -2.64 23.54
N LYS A 165 -28.48 -2.36 24.30
CA LYS A 165 -28.21 -3.00 25.58
C LYS A 165 -28.95 -2.36 26.75
N SER A 166 -29.27 -1.06 26.66
CA SER A 166 -30.02 -0.35 27.71
C SER A 166 -31.53 -0.61 27.69
N GLU A 167 -32.08 -1.08 26.57
CA GLU A 167 -33.51 -1.35 26.44
C GLU A 167 -33.95 -2.73 26.98
N ARG A 168 -35.23 -2.85 27.34
CA ARG A 168 -35.86 -4.13 27.73
C ARG A 168 -35.75 -5.14 26.57
N GLN A 169 -35.04 -6.23 26.81
CA GLN A 169 -34.62 -7.20 25.77
C GLN A 169 -35.76 -7.98 25.11
N SER A 170 -36.36 -7.40 24.05
CA SER A 170 -37.26 -8.12 23.14
C SER A 170 -36.50 -9.11 22.24
N ARG A 171 -37.20 -10.10 21.67
CA ARG A 171 -36.60 -11.05 20.69
C ARG A 171 -36.05 -10.31 19.46
N ARG A 172 -36.70 -9.23 19.04
CA ARG A 172 -36.28 -8.40 17.91
C ARG A 172 -34.97 -7.67 18.21
N LEU A 173 -34.85 -7.07 19.38
CA LEU A 173 -33.64 -6.36 19.82
C LEU A 173 -32.45 -7.32 19.93
N ARG A 174 -32.65 -8.53 20.45
CA ARG A 174 -31.61 -9.58 20.48
C ARG A 174 -31.06 -9.93 19.09
N ARG A 175 -31.93 -10.08 18.10
CA ARG A 175 -31.52 -10.35 16.71
C ARG A 175 -30.74 -9.18 16.11
N LEU A 176 -31.18 -7.96 16.40
CA LEU A 176 -30.51 -6.76 15.92
C LEU A 176 -29.13 -6.58 16.55
N LEU A 177 -29.01 -6.79 17.86
CA LEU A 177 -27.73 -6.78 18.58
C LEU A 177 -26.75 -7.81 18.01
N HIS A 178 -27.22 -9.02 17.71
CA HIS A 178 -26.41 -10.05 17.05
C HIS A 178 -25.92 -9.58 15.67
N ARG A 179 -26.77 -8.95 14.86
CA ARG A 179 -26.32 -8.34 13.60
C ARG A 179 -25.26 -7.28 13.84
N VAL A 180 -25.46 -6.35 14.78
CA VAL A 180 -24.44 -5.33 15.12
C VAL A 180 -23.09 -5.96 15.42
N GLN A 181 -23.06 -7.05 16.21
CA GLN A 181 -21.82 -7.79 16.50
C GLN A 181 -21.20 -8.42 15.24
N GLN A 182 -22.00 -8.99 14.34
CA GLN A 182 -21.53 -9.50 13.05
C GLN A 182 -20.93 -8.37 12.18
N VAL A 183 -21.57 -7.20 12.13
CA VAL A 183 -21.06 -6.05 11.37
C VAL A 183 -19.75 -5.53 11.97
N GLN A 184 -19.63 -5.49 13.29
CA GLN A 184 -18.37 -5.15 13.96
C GLN A 184 -17.24 -6.13 13.59
N TYR A 185 -17.53 -7.43 13.50
CA TYR A 185 -16.56 -8.43 13.02
C TYR A 185 -16.14 -8.18 11.57
N ILE A 186 -17.10 -7.88 10.69
CA ILE A 186 -16.82 -7.52 9.28
C ILE A 186 -15.94 -6.26 9.21
N LEU A 187 -16.22 -5.25 10.04
CA LEU A 187 -15.42 -4.03 10.14
C LEU A 187 -13.97 -4.33 10.51
N GLN A 188 -13.71 -5.20 11.49
CA GLN A 188 -12.35 -5.61 11.84
C GLN A 188 -11.65 -6.38 10.72
N THR A 189 -12.39 -7.23 10.01
CA THR A 189 -11.87 -7.97 8.85
C THR A 189 -11.44 -7.00 7.74
N ILE A 190 -12.29 -6.03 7.40
CA ILE A 190 -11.99 -5.01 6.39
C ILE A 190 -10.83 -4.12 6.84
N ARG A 191 -10.77 -3.75 8.12
CA ARG A 191 -9.62 -3.02 8.67
C ARG A 191 -8.32 -3.75 8.34
N LYS A 192 -8.23 -5.04 8.67
CA LYS A 192 -7.03 -5.84 8.37
C LYS A 192 -6.74 -5.89 6.86
N LYS A 193 -7.74 -6.18 6.03
CA LYS A 193 -7.57 -6.18 4.56
C LYS A 193 -7.01 -4.86 4.04
N LEU A 194 -7.55 -3.72 4.47
CA LEU A 194 -7.07 -2.39 4.07
C LEU A 194 -5.63 -2.12 4.50
N GLN A 195 -5.26 -2.55 5.72
CA GLN A 195 -3.88 -2.46 6.20
C GLN A 195 -2.93 -3.27 5.33
N ASP A 196 -3.29 -4.52 5.01
CA ASP A 196 -2.48 -5.44 4.20
C ASP A 196 -2.35 -4.92 2.76
N THR A 197 -3.45 -4.48 2.15
CA THR A 197 -3.46 -3.89 0.81
C THR A 197 -2.58 -2.65 0.73
N TYR A 198 -2.69 -1.74 1.69
CA TYR A 198 -1.86 -0.54 1.72
C TYR A 198 -0.37 -0.88 1.89
N ALA A 199 -0.06 -1.82 2.78
CA ALA A 199 1.31 -2.27 3.03
C ALA A 199 1.93 -2.88 1.76
N ALA A 200 1.20 -3.73 1.05
CA ALA A 200 1.65 -4.35 -0.19
C ALA A 200 2.10 -3.29 -1.22
N PHE A 201 1.26 -2.31 -1.52
CA PHE A 201 1.60 -1.24 -2.47
C PHE A 201 2.67 -0.28 -1.93
N HIS A 202 2.71 -0.02 -0.62
CA HIS A 202 3.75 0.81 -0.01
C HIS A 202 5.15 0.17 -0.15
N LEU A 203 5.25 -1.13 0.12
CA LEU A 203 6.50 -1.87 0.02
C LEU A 203 6.93 -2.06 -1.44
N GLU A 204 5.97 -2.23 -2.34
CA GLU A 204 6.26 -2.35 -3.76
C GLU A 204 6.88 -1.07 -4.34
N GLY A 205 6.47 0.11 -3.84
CA GLY A 205 7.11 1.39 -4.17
C GLY A 205 8.56 1.52 -3.68
N LYS A 206 8.99 0.66 -2.74
CA LYS A 206 10.39 0.56 -2.26
C LYS A 206 11.19 -0.55 -2.95
N SER A 207 10.58 -1.24 -3.90
CA SER A 207 11.22 -2.36 -4.60
C SER A 207 12.31 -1.90 -5.59
N PRO A 208 13.11 -2.85 -6.13
CA PRO A 208 14.04 -2.58 -7.23
C PRO A 208 13.37 -2.03 -8.51
N TYR A 209 12.05 -2.06 -8.57
CA TYR A 209 11.24 -1.53 -9.66
C TYR A 209 10.66 -0.15 -9.35
N SER A 210 11.10 0.48 -8.25
CA SER A 210 10.84 1.90 -7.99
C SER A 210 11.34 2.75 -9.16
N GLU A 211 10.66 3.87 -9.42
CA GLU A 211 10.91 4.72 -10.58
C GLU A 211 12.39 5.05 -10.79
N ALA A 212 13.02 5.61 -9.76
CA ALA A 212 14.40 6.06 -9.84
C ALA A 212 15.37 4.90 -10.10
N ILE A 213 15.13 3.74 -9.49
CA ILE A 213 15.98 2.55 -9.69
C ILE A 213 15.77 2.00 -11.10
N LEU A 214 14.52 1.89 -11.54
CA LEU A 214 14.18 1.37 -12.86
C LEU A 214 14.73 2.26 -13.98
N GLN A 215 14.60 3.58 -13.86
CA GLN A 215 15.20 4.55 -14.79
C GLN A 215 16.73 4.37 -14.88
N LYS A 216 17.41 4.21 -13.74
CA LYS A 216 18.86 3.91 -13.72
C LYS A 216 19.18 2.61 -14.44
N ARG A 217 18.40 1.55 -14.23
CA ARG A 217 18.57 0.25 -14.90
C ARG A 217 18.35 0.36 -16.42
N PHE A 218 17.34 1.11 -16.83
CA PHE A 218 17.06 1.38 -18.24
C PHE A 218 18.19 2.16 -18.92
N ALA A 219 18.70 3.20 -18.27
CA ALA A 219 19.85 3.97 -18.76
C ALA A 219 21.12 3.11 -18.87
N ALA A 220 21.38 2.26 -17.87
CA ALA A 220 22.51 1.32 -17.91
C ALA A 220 22.40 0.33 -19.08
N ALA A 221 21.20 -0.24 -19.31
CA ALA A 221 20.95 -1.15 -20.42
C ALA A 221 21.12 -0.46 -21.79
N LEU A 222 20.66 0.79 -21.92
CA LEU A 222 20.86 1.60 -23.11
C LEU A 222 22.35 1.83 -23.39
N ASN A 223 23.10 2.30 -22.39
CA ASN A 223 24.54 2.56 -22.50
C ASN A 223 25.30 1.29 -22.90
N HIS A 224 24.96 0.15 -22.29
CA HIS A 224 25.56 -1.13 -22.63
C HIS A 224 25.28 -1.53 -24.09
N LYS A 225 24.05 -1.35 -24.59
CA LYS A 225 23.72 -1.60 -26.00
C LYS A 225 24.45 -0.66 -26.96
N MET A 226 24.57 0.62 -26.64
CA MET A 226 25.36 1.57 -27.44
C MET A 226 26.84 1.15 -27.53
N LEU A 227 27.44 0.73 -26.41
CA LEU A 227 28.81 0.22 -26.39
C LEU A 227 28.97 -1.06 -27.21
N GLN A 228 28.02 -2.01 -27.12
CA GLN A 228 28.02 -3.22 -27.94
C GLN A 228 27.94 -2.90 -29.43
N SER A 229 27.08 -1.97 -29.84
CA SER A 229 26.99 -1.54 -31.24
C SER A 229 28.29 -0.91 -31.72
N ARG A 230 28.92 -0.02 -30.94
CA ARG A 230 30.23 0.59 -31.29
C ARG A 230 31.33 -0.46 -31.47
N ARG A 231 31.39 -1.48 -30.60
CA ARG A 231 32.36 -2.59 -30.71
C ARG A 231 32.16 -3.45 -31.97
N ARG A 232 30.94 -3.56 -32.51
CA ARG A 232 30.71 -4.28 -33.78
C ARG A 232 31.15 -3.49 -35.01
N TYR A 233 31.14 -2.16 -34.94
CA TYR A 233 31.58 -1.29 -36.05
C TYR A 233 33.10 -1.06 -36.10
N PHE A 234 33.81 -1.27 -34.99
CA PHE A 234 35.27 -1.27 -34.94
C PHE A 234 35.78 -2.65 -34.53
N PRO A 235 35.98 -3.59 -35.46
CA PRO A 235 36.73 -4.79 -35.14
C PRO A 235 38.13 -4.34 -34.70
N SER A 236 38.60 -4.81 -33.54
CA SER A 236 39.96 -4.53 -33.09
C SER A 236 40.94 -4.99 -34.17
N LYS A 237 41.56 -4.05 -34.88
CA LYS A 237 42.74 -4.31 -35.69
C LYS A 237 43.91 -4.64 -34.76
N GLN A 238 43.90 -5.86 -34.22
CA GLN A 238 45.08 -6.51 -33.66
C GLN A 238 45.11 -7.95 -34.19
N LYS A 239 45.45 -8.09 -35.47
CA LYS A 239 46.32 -9.16 -35.92
C LYS A 239 47.63 -8.50 -36.33
N LEU A 240 48.54 -8.42 -35.36
CA LEU A 240 49.96 -8.26 -35.59
C LEU A 240 50.38 -9.32 -36.62
N SER A 241 50.98 -8.85 -37.71
CA SER A 241 51.60 -9.67 -38.74
C SER A 241 52.66 -10.58 -38.09
N SER A 242 52.41 -11.87 -38.00
CA SER A 242 53.45 -12.88 -37.73
C SER A 242 53.94 -13.45 -39.06
N SER A 243 54.82 -12.71 -39.72
CA SER A 243 55.67 -13.27 -40.78
C SER A 243 57.03 -12.57 -40.75
N TYR A 244 57.74 -12.75 -39.65
CA TYR A 244 59.19 -12.61 -39.64
C TYR A 244 59.76 -14.01 -39.83
N LYS A 245 60.02 -14.37 -41.09
CA LYS A 245 60.78 -15.57 -41.44
C LYS A 245 62.18 -15.43 -40.84
N SER A 246 62.47 -16.27 -39.85
CA SER A 246 63.82 -16.53 -39.36
C SER A 246 64.70 -16.97 -40.54
N ARG A 247 65.63 -16.11 -40.97
CA ARG A 247 66.75 -16.48 -41.83
C ARG A 247 67.80 -17.14 -40.94
N ASN A 248 67.88 -18.46 -41.02
CA ASN A 248 69.02 -19.22 -40.50
C ASN A 248 70.25 -18.88 -41.36
N PHE A 249 71.10 -17.99 -40.87
CA PHE A 249 72.50 -17.91 -41.31
C PHE A 249 73.28 -19.02 -40.59
N LYS A 250 73.64 -20.07 -41.32
CA LYS A 250 74.71 -21.00 -40.92
C LYS A 250 76.04 -20.43 -41.41
N CYS A 251 76.94 -20.11 -40.49
CA CYS A 251 78.37 -19.90 -40.74
C CYS A 251 79.18 -20.95 -39.99
N GLY A 252 80.26 -21.43 -40.64
CA GLY A 252 81.31 -22.34 -40.12
C GLY A 252 81.12 -23.78 -40.60
N HIS A 253 82.08 -24.47 -41.23
CA HIS A 253 83.52 -24.27 -41.37
C HIS A 253 84.10 -25.18 -42.49
N LEU A 254 85.20 -24.72 -43.10
CA LEU A 254 86.40 -25.47 -43.55
C LEU A 254 86.22 -26.76 -44.38
N HIS A 255 86.63 -26.71 -45.65
CA HIS A 255 87.90 -27.29 -46.13
C HIS A 255 88.32 -26.65 -47.45
#